data_AF-A0AAN4TNM9-F1
#
_entry.id   AF-A0AAN4TNM9-F1
#
_cell.length_a   1.000
_cell.length_b   1.000
_cell.length_c   1.000
_cell.angle_alpha   90.00
_cell.angle_beta   90.00
_cell.angle_gamma   90.00
#
_symmetry.space_group_name_H-M   'P 1'
#
loop_
_entity.id
_entity.type
_entity.pdbx_description
1 polymer ?
#
loop_
_entity_poly.entity_id
_entity_poly.type
_entity_poly.pdbx_seq_one_letter_code
_entity_poly.pdbx_strand_id
1 'polypeptide(L)'
;MGSAQVRLEYEGEVWVASGDYKVEPDGTCAAFEPVRCHTFITESTFGLPIYRWAPQSQIFEGINEWWRGNAAQGKASVLFAYSFGKAQRILHGIDSQIGPILVHGAVEPLNRVYREGGIRIPETHYAGDFKKTDPALRQALILAPPSAGGSSWMKRFGEYSDAFASGWMMLRGTRRRRGVDRGFVLSDHADWPGLLWAIEQTGAERVMVTHGSVGILVRYLRELGLDAQGFSTEYGDEEDSNPTAAEPEATTAGEAQS
;
A
#
# COMPACT_ATOMS: atom_id res chain seq x y z
N MET A 1 7.62 3.42 8.43
CA MET A 1 8.36 3.99 9.57
C MET A 1 7.41 4.84 10.39
N GLY A 2 7.41 4.73 11.72
CA GLY A 2 6.56 5.55 12.59
C GLY A 2 5.13 5.05 12.82
N SER A 3 4.72 3.94 12.22
CA SER A 3 3.48 3.24 12.57
C SER A 3 3.57 2.67 13.99
N ALA A 4 2.50 2.76 14.76
CA ALA A 4 2.44 2.30 16.13
C ALA A 4 1.04 1.79 16.48
N GLN A 5 0.97 0.90 17.46
CA GLN A 5 -0.28 0.49 18.09
C GLN A 5 -0.47 1.29 19.38
N VAL A 6 -1.72 1.62 19.71
CA VAL A 6 -2.07 2.30 20.95
C VAL A 6 -2.69 1.29 21.91
N ARG A 7 -2.01 1.03 23.03
CA ARG A 7 -2.51 0.19 24.13
C ARG A 7 -3.07 1.07 25.25
N LEU A 8 -4.30 0.80 25.64
CA LEU A 8 -5.01 1.45 26.74
C LEU A 8 -5.37 0.40 27.78
N GLU A 9 -5.13 0.69 29.04
CA GLU A 9 -5.48 -0.19 30.17
C GLU A 9 -6.21 0.61 31.23
N TYR A 10 -7.37 0.12 31.64
CA TYR A 10 -8.20 0.73 32.67
C TYR A 10 -8.90 -0.35 33.48
N GLU A 11 -8.76 -0.34 34.80
CA GLU A 11 -9.36 -1.32 35.71
C GLU A 11 -9.11 -2.80 35.32
N GLY A 12 -7.94 -3.09 34.74
CA GLY A 12 -7.54 -4.44 34.29
C GLY A 12 -8.05 -4.83 32.90
N GLU A 13 -8.94 -4.05 32.30
CA GLU A 13 -9.38 -4.20 30.92
C GLU A 13 -8.35 -3.58 29.97
N VAL A 14 -8.02 -4.27 28.89
CA VAL A 14 -6.95 -3.86 27.94
C VAL A 14 -7.52 -3.76 26.54
N TRP A 15 -7.34 -2.59 25.93
CA TRP A 15 -7.76 -2.26 24.57
C TRP A 15 -6.53 -1.94 23.73
N VAL A 16 -6.49 -2.43 22.50
CA VAL A 16 -5.41 -2.15 21.56
C VAL A 16 -6.01 -1.67 20.24
N ALA A 17 -5.64 -0.45 19.83
CA ALA A 17 -5.90 0.04 18.50
C ALA A 17 -4.66 -0.14 17.62
N SER A 18 -4.82 -0.90 16.53
CA SER A 18 -3.68 -1.26 15.67
C SER A 18 -3.24 -0.15 14.73
N GLY A 19 -4.16 0.70 14.28
CA GLY A 19 -3.95 1.55 13.10
C GLY A 19 -3.80 0.71 11.83
N ASP A 20 -3.17 1.28 10.80
CA ASP A 20 -2.75 0.50 9.62
C ASP A 20 -1.53 -0.36 9.96
N TYR A 21 -1.55 -1.62 9.54
CA TYR A 21 -0.45 -2.53 9.82
C TYR A 21 -0.29 -3.60 8.73
N LYS A 22 0.91 -4.18 8.68
CA LYS A 22 1.20 -5.42 7.96
C LYS A 22 1.95 -6.37 8.87
N VAL A 23 1.78 -7.66 8.63
CA VAL A 23 2.37 -8.72 9.46
C VAL A 23 3.68 -9.27 8.89
N GLU A 24 3.91 -9.13 7.59
CA GLU A 24 5.15 -9.56 6.93
C GLU A 24 6.28 -8.55 7.22
N PRO A 25 7.42 -8.99 7.79
CA PRO A 25 8.60 -8.13 7.92
C PRO A 25 9.16 -7.73 6.55
N ASP A 26 9.52 -6.47 6.37
CA ASP A 26 9.99 -5.95 5.07
C ASP A 26 11.35 -5.22 5.13
N GLY A 27 11.97 -5.15 6.31
CA GLY A 27 13.27 -4.50 6.52
C GLY A 27 13.22 -2.95 6.51
N THR A 28 12.05 -2.33 6.39
CA THR A 28 11.90 -0.86 6.36
C THR A 28 11.18 -0.29 7.58
N CYS A 29 10.62 -1.15 8.42
CA CYS A 29 10.10 -0.81 9.73
C CYS A 29 10.30 -1.98 10.70
N ALA A 30 10.03 -1.74 11.98
CA ALA A 30 9.91 -2.83 12.94
C ALA A 30 8.81 -3.81 12.50
N ALA A 31 9.00 -5.09 12.84
CA ALA A 31 7.98 -6.11 12.61
C ALA A 31 6.74 -5.80 13.46
N PHE A 32 5.57 -6.24 12.99
CA PHE A 32 4.36 -6.16 13.78
C PHE A 32 4.48 -7.04 15.02
N GLU A 33 4.21 -6.45 16.19
CA GLU A 33 4.25 -7.12 17.48
C GLU A 33 2.82 -7.31 17.98
N PRO A 34 2.30 -8.54 18.06
CA PRO A 34 0.99 -8.77 18.63
C PRO A 34 0.94 -8.40 20.11
N VAL A 35 -0.08 -7.64 20.51
CA VAL A 35 -0.30 -7.25 21.91
C VAL A 35 -1.53 -7.99 22.43
N ARG A 36 -1.38 -8.72 23.54
CA ARG A 36 -2.52 -9.37 24.21
C ARG A 36 -3.49 -8.33 24.74
N CYS A 37 -4.77 -8.48 24.43
CA CYS A 37 -5.82 -7.55 24.86
C CYS A 37 -7.18 -8.24 24.96
N HIS A 38 -8.14 -7.56 25.60
CA HIS A 38 -9.54 -7.98 25.70
C HIS A 38 -10.33 -7.50 24.47
N THR A 39 -10.06 -6.26 24.05
CA THR A 39 -10.64 -5.65 22.85
C THR A 39 -9.54 -5.25 21.85
N PHE A 40 -9.67 -5.68 20.60
CA PHE A 40 -8.78 -5.30 19.51
C PHE A 40 -9.51 -4.46 18.46
N ILE A 41 -8.98 -3.28 18.14
CA ILE A 41 -9.50 -2.39 17.10
C ILE A 41 -8.58 -2.52 15.87
N THR A 42 -9.13 -3.00 14.76
CA THR A 42 -8.37 -3.38 13.55
C THR A 42 -8.90 -2.73 12.28
N GLU A 43 -7.98 -2.34 11.40
CA GLU A 43 -8.31 -2.00 10.01
C GLU A 43 -8.80 -3.22 9.23
N SER A 44 -9.48 -3.00 8.09
CA SER A 44 -9.86 -4.05 7.16
C SER A 44 -9.80 -3.60 5.69
N THR A 45 -8.78 -2.80 5.35
CA THR A 45 -8.51 -2.30 3.99
C THR A 45 -8.58 -3.43 2.96
N PHE A 46 -7.96 -4.56 3.28
CA PHE A 46 -8.00 -5.79 2.48
C PHE A 46 -8.75 -6.93 3.18
N GLY A 47 -9.87 -6.59 3.85
CA GLY A 47 -10.75 -7.49 4.59
C GLY A 47 -11.63 -8.42 3.73
N LEU A 48 -11.19 -8.83 2.54
CA LEU A 48 -11.89 -9.82 1.71
C LEU A 48 -11.01 -11.06 1.49
N PRO A 49 -11.56 -12.29 1.52
CA PRO A 49 -10.81 -13.54 1.35
C PRO A 49 -9.99 -13.68 0.07
N ILE A 50 -10.29 -12.89 -0.96
CA ILE A 50 -9.55 -12.84 -2.23
C ILE A 50 -8.17 -12.19 -2.06
N TYR A 51 -8.01 -11.25 -1.12
CA TYR A 51 -6.74 -10.61 -0.85
C TYR A 51 -5.84 -11.56 -0.08
N ARG A 52 -4.86 -12.10 -0.80
CA ARG A 52 -3.83 -12.99 -0.29
C ARG A 52 -2.52 -12.62 -0.96
N TRP A 53 -1.58 -12.08 -0.20
CA TRP A 53 -0.32 -11.59 -0.77
C TRP A 53 0.57 -12.74 -1.21
N ALA A 54 1.14 -12.58 -2.40
CA ALA A 54 2.28 -13.42 -2.79
C ALA A 54 3.51 -12.99 -1.97
N PRO A 55 4.51 -13.88 -1.79
CA PRO A 55 5.75 -13.51 -1.13
C PRO A 55 6.37 -12.27 -1.75
N GLN A 56 6.78 -11.29 -0.94
CA GLN A 56 7.28 -10.02 -1.45
C GLN A 56 8.50 -10.16 -2.37
N SER A 57 9.32 -11.21 -2.16
CA SER A 57 10.46 -11.54 -3.02
C SER A 57 10.05 -11.78 -4.47
N GLN A 58 8.89 -12.40 -4.72
CA GLN A 58 8.38 -12.60 -6.08
C GLN A 58 7.94 -11.28 -6.72
N ILE A 59 7.40 -10.36 -5.93
CA ILE A 59 7.01 -9.04 -6.41
C ILE A 59 8.25 -8.22 -6.79
N PHE A 60 9.28 -8.22 -5.94
CA PHE A 60 10.53 -7.51 -6.22
C PHE A 60 11.29 -8.11 -7.40
N GLU A 61 11.33 -9.44 -7.54
CA GLU A 61 11.90 -10.06 -8.72
C GLU A 61 11.16 -9.65 -9.99
N GLY A 62 9.82 -9.62 -9.95
CA GLY A 62 9.02 -9.14 -11.06
C GLY A 62 9.27 -7.66 -11.43
N ILE A 63 9.58 -6.81 -10.44
CA ILE A 63 10.00 -5.42 -10.66
C ILE A 63 11.38 -5.38 -11.30
N ASN A 64 12.33 -6.16 -10.79
CA ASN A 64 13.70 -6.25 -11.30
C ASN A 64 13.72 -6.75 -12.76
N GLU A 65 12.96 -7.80 -13.09
CA GLU A 65 12.82 -8.34 -14.44
C GLU A 65 12.24 -7.31 -15.41
N TRP A 66 11.18 -6.61 -15.00
CA TRP A 66 10.56 -5.56 -15.80
C TRP A 66 11.53 -4.40 -16.04
N TRP A 67 12.26 -3.97 -15.00
CA TRP A 67 13.26 -2.93 -15.13
C TRP A 67 14.40 -3.34 -16.07
N ARG A 68 15.00 -4.53 -15.88
CA ARG A 68 16.03 -5.07 -16.79
C ARG A 68 15.55 -5.10 -18.24
N GLY A 69 14.33 -5.58 -18.47
CA GLY A 69 13.74 -5.68 -19.80
C GLY A 69 13.55 -4.33 -20.49
N ASN A 70 13.12 -3.30 -19.74
CA ASN A 70 12.98 -1.94 -20.27
C ASN A 70 14.35 -1.29 -20.52
N ALA A 71 15.30 -1.43 -19.59
CA ALA A 71 16.64 -0.88 -19.73
C ALA A 71 17.37 -1.46 -20.95
N ALA A 72 17.23 -2.77 -21.22
CA ALA A 72 17.76 -3.42 -22.42
C ALA A 72 17.18 -2.87 -23.74
N GLN A 73 15.98 -2.29 -23.68
CA GLN A 73 15.30 -1.63 -24.82
C GLN A 73 15.56 -0.12 -24.86
N GLY A 74 16.35 0.44 -23.95
CA GLY A 74 16.57 1.88 -23.84
C GLY A 74 15.30 2.65 -23.44
N LYS A 75 14.42 2.01 -22.66
CA LYS A 75 13.15 2.56 -22.17
C LYS A 75 13.22 2.79 -20.67
N ALA A 76 12.79 3.96 -20.21
CA ALA A 76 12.72 4.28 -18.78
C ALA A 76 11.64 3.43 -18.08
N SER A 77 11.86 3.05 -16.81
CA SER A 77 10.87 2.34 -15.99
C SER A 77 10.28 3.28 -14.94
N VAL A 78 9.04 3.75 -15.09
CA VAL A 78 8.40 4.63 -14.10
C VAL A 78 7.45 3.82 -13.23
N LEU A 79 7.80 3.63 -11.96
CA LEU A 79 7.00 2.89 -11.00
C LEU A 79 6.34 3.85 -10.01
N PHE A 80 5.02 3.97 -10.12
CA PHE A 80 4.20 4.76 -9.23
C PHE A 80 3.96 4.04 -7.91
N ALA A 81 4.25 4.71 -6.81
CA ALA A 81 4.05 4.24 -5.45
C ALA A 81 3.86 5.44 -4.51
N TYR A 82 3.16 5.26 -3.40
CA TYR A 82 3.07 6.28 -2.35
C TYR A 82 4.47 6.68 -1.89
N SER A 83 4.72 7.99 -1.79
CA SER A 83 6.05 8.52 -1.50
C SER A 83 6.61 8.08 -0.16
N PHE A 84 5.73 7.84 0.83
CA PHE A 84 6.07 7.37 2.17
C PHE A 84 5.65 5.91 2.36
N GLY A 85 6.56 5.11 2.92
CA GLY A 85 6.36 3.69 3.16
C GLY A 85 6.67 2.87 1.91
N LYS A 86 5.80 2.95 0.90
CA LYS A 86 5.83 2.04 -0.26
C LYS A 86 7.04 2.22 -1.15
N ALA A 87 7.38 3.47 -1.47
CA ALA A 87 8.56 3.76 -2.26
C ALA A 87 9.83 3.22 -1.58
N GLN A 88 9.98 3.42 -0.27
CA GLN A 88 11.12 2.92 0.49
C GLN A 88 11.15 1.40 0.55
N ARG A 89 10.00 0.75 0.73
CA ARG A 89 9.89 -0.72 0.67
C ARG A 89 10.34 -1.28 -0.68
N ILE A 90 9.93 -0.66 -1.78
CA ILE A 90 10.39 -1.04 -3.12
C ILE A 90 11.91 -0.86 -3.22
N LEU A 91 12.44 0.30 -2.84
CA LEU A 91 13.88 0.57 -2.89
C LEU A 91 14.69 -0.40 -2.04
N HIS A 92 14.16 -0.84 -0.91
CA HIS A 92 14.81 -1.82 -0.04
C HIS A 92 14.91 -3.21 -0.69
N GLY A 93 13.88 -3.62 -1.44
CA GLY A 93 13.74 -4.96 -2.00
C GLY A 93 14.28 -5.17 -3.42
N ILE A 94 14.50 -4.11 -4.18
CA ILE A 94 15.01 -4.19 -5.57
C ILE A 94 16.53 -4.32 -5.65
N ASP A 95 17.01 -4.85 -6.78
CA ASP A 95 18.43 -4.93 -7.10
C ASP A 95 18.93 -3.61 -7.71
N SER A 96 19.62 -2.81 -6.90
CA SER A 96 20.14 -1.50 -7.32
C SER A 96 21.28 -1.57 -8.32
N GLN A 97 21.83 -2.75 -8.63
CA GLN A 97 22.91 -2.90 -9.61
C GLN A 97 22.40 -2.89 -11.06
N ILE A 98 21.10 -3.00 -11.28
CA ILE A 98 20.49 -3.03 -12.62
C ILE A 98 20.73 -1.71 -13.37
N GLY A 99 20.73 -0.57 -12.67
CA GLY A 99 20.92 0.73 -13.30
C GLY A 99 20.67 1.90 -12.36
N PRO A 100 20.60 3.13 -12.89
CA PRO A 100 20.35 4.32 -12.08
C PRO A 100 18.94 4.33 -11.48
N ILE A 101 18.85 4.74 -10.22
CA ILE A 101 17.56 4.91 -9.53
C ILE A 101 17.31 6.40 -9.35
N LEU A 102 16.22 6.87 -9.95
CA LEU A 102 15.78 8.26 -9.86
C LEU A 102 14.49 8.33 -9.06
N VAL A 103 14.30 9.44 -8.33
CA VAL A 103 13.10 9.61 -7.53
C VAL A 103 12.48 10.99 -7.70
N HIS A 104 11.15 11.05 -7.57
CA HIS A 104 10.41 12.30 -7.49
C HIS A 104 10.81 13.08 -6.22
N GLY A 105 10.65 14.41 -6.25
CA GLY A 105 11.06 15.28 -5.13
C GLY A 105 10.27 15.05 -3.84
N ALA A 106 9.14 14.35 -3.92
CA ALA A 106 8.35 13.93 -2.76
C ALA A 106 8.93 12.70 -2.05
N VAL A 107 9.81 11.94 -2.72
CA VAL A 107 10.35 10.66 -2.22
C VAL A 107 11.74 10.86 -1.59
N GLU A 108 12.60 11.72 -2.18
CA GLU A 108 13.99 11.88 -1.72
C GLU A 108 14.11 12.34 -0.25
N PRO A 109 13.33 13.32 0.25
CA PRO A 109 13.40 13.70 1.66
C PRO A 109 13.10 12.54 2.60
N LEU A 110 12.17 11.65 2.22
CA LEU A 110 11.80 10.49 3.00
C LEU A 110 12.89 9.41 2.95
N ASN A 111 13.50 9.18 1.78
CA ASN A 111 14.66 8.27 1.66
C ASN A 111 15.80 8.70 2.59
N ARG A 112 16.06 10.00 2.68
CA ARG A 112 17.06 10.55 3.60
C ARG A 112 16.74 10.22 5.06
N VAL A 113 15.51 10.45 5.50
CA VAL A 113 15.06 10.11 6.87
C VAL A 113 15.26 8.61 7.15
N TYR A 114 14.93 7.74 6.18
CA TYR A 114 15.17 6.30 6.34
C TYR A 114 16.64 5.94 6.49
N ARG A 115 17.52 6.52 5.67
CA ARG A 115 18.98 6.30 5.76
C ARG A 115 19.55 6.81 7.09
N GLU A 116 19.13 7.99 7.53
CA GLU A 116 19.52 8.57 8.84
C GLU A 116 19.03 7.69 10.01
N GLY A 117 17.88 7.02 9.85
CA GLY A 117 17.37 6.02 10.78
C GLY A 117 18.05 4.64 10.70
N GLY A 118 19.12 4.48 9.90
CA GLY A 118 19.87 3.23 9.76
C GLY A 118 19.22 2.18 8.87
N ILE A 119 18.11 2.51 8.18
CA ILE A 119 17.49 1.61 7.21
C ILE A 119 18.23 1.69 5.88
N ARG A 120 18.65 0.53 5.35
CA ARG A 120 19.27 0.46 4.03
C ARG A 120 18.27 0.90 2.96
N ILE A 121 18.56 2.02 2.33
CA ILE A 121 17.94 2.46 1.07
C ILE A 121 19.10 2.68 0.09
N PRO A 122 19.09 2.04 -1.11
CA PRO A 122 20.14 2.22 -2.11
C PRO A 122 20.31 3.69 -2.49
N GLU A 123 21.43 4.04 -3.11
CA GLU A 123 21.65 5.39 -3.61
C GLU A 123 20.54 5.77 -4.61
N THR A 124 20.00 6.98 -4.46
CA THR A 124 18.97 7.53 -5.33
C THR A 124 19.35 8.94 -5.73
N HIS A 125 18.97 9.35 -6.93
CA HIS A 125 19.14 10.73 -7.38
C HIS A 125 17.80 11.41 -7.60
N TYR A 126 17.75 12.72 -7.34
CA TYR A 126 16.56 13.50 -7.66
C TYR A 126 16.39 13.59 -9.17
N ALA A 127 15.23 13.15 -9.66
CA ALA A 127 14.98 13.07 -11.10
C ALA A 127 14.98 14.46 -11.78
N GLY A 128 14.83 15.56 -11.03
CA GLY A 128 14.89 16.92 -11.55
C GLY A 128 16.29 17.41 -11.90
N ASP A 129 17.34 16.76 -11.39
CA ASP A 129 18.74 17.15 -11.67
C ASP A 129 19.20 16.70 -13.06
N PHE A 130 18.45 15.80 -13.70
CA PHE A 130 18.78 15.25 -15.01
C PHE A 130 18.13 16.05 -16.13
N LYS A 131 18.92 16.36 -17.16
CA LYS A 131 18.39 16.93 -18.41
C LYS A 131 17.53 15.88 -19.12
N LYS A 132 16.47 16.33 -19.82
CA LYS A 132 15.59 15.42 -20.59
C LYS A 132 16.32 14.57 -21.64
N THR A 133 17.48 15.02 -22.10
CA THR A 133 18.30 14.35 -23.10
C THR A 133 19.36 13.43 -22.49
N ASP A 134 19.40 13.30 -21.16
CA ASP A 134 20.41 12.49 -20.47
C ASP A 134 20.19 11.00 -20.79
N PRO A 135 21.20 10.29 -21.33
CA PRO A 135 21.09 8.87 -21.65
C PRO A 135 20.74 8.00 -20.44
N ALA A 136 21.11 8.40 -19.22
CA ALA A 136 20.83 7.64 -18.00
C ALA A 136 19.32 7.44 -17.77
N LEU A 137 18.49 8.38 -18.22
CA LEU A 137 17.01 8.28 -18.10
C LEU A 137 16.46 7.04 -18.79
N ARG A 138 17.08 6.62 -19.90
CA ARG A 138 16.62 5.49 -20.73
C ARG A 138 16.85 4.12 -20.11
N GLN A 139 17.60 4.05 -19.02
CA GLN A 139 17.88 2.82 -18.28
C GLN A 139 17.44 2.90 -16.82
N ALA A 140 16.88 4.04 -16.41
CA ALA A 140 16.57 4.30 -15.02
C ALA A 140 15.29 3.61 -14.55
N LEU A 141 15.28 3.22 -13.28
CA LEU A 141 14.06 3.04 -12.51
C LEU A 141 13.71 4.38 -11.86
N ILE A 142 12.49 4.85 -12.08
CA ILE A 142 11.98 6.11 -11.53
C ILE A 142 10.85 5.80 -10.56
N LEU A 143 11.00 6.17 -9.29
CA LEU A 143 9.89 6.15 -8.33
C LEU A 143 9.21 7.51 -8.22
N ALA A 144 7.88 7.51 -8.31
CA ALA A 144 7.08 8.73 -8.23
C ALA A 144 5.73 8.50 -7.53
N PRO A 145 5.15 9.54 -6.91
CA PRO A 145 3.80 9.44 -6.39
C PRO A 145 2.77 9.23 -7.51
N PRO A 146 1.59 8.65 -7.22
CA PRO A 146 0.50 8.53 -8.19
C PRO A 146 0.12 9.84 -8.87
N SER A 147 0.19 10.96 -8.14
CA SER A 147 -0.12 12.32 -8.64
C SER A 147 0.84 12.81 -9.73
N ALA A 148 2.00 12.19 -9.89
CA ALA A 148 2.90 12.47 -11.00
C ALA A 148 2.39 11.87 -12.32
N GLY A 149 1.56 10.82 -12.26
CA GLY A 149 0.95 10.18 -13.42
C GLY A 149 0.08 11.16 -14.22
N GLY A 150 0.25 11.17 -15.54
CA GLY A 150 -0.47 12.09 -16.44
C GLY A 150 -0.05 13.57 -16.36
N SER A 151 0.86 13.94 -15.46
CA SER A 151 1.35 15.31 -15.33
C SER A 151 2.41 15.67 -16.38
N SER A 152 2.71 16.98 -16.53
CA SER A 152 3.78 17.45 -17.41
C SER A 152 5.17 16.98 -16.98
N TRP A 153 5.35 16.56 -15.73
CA TRP A 153 6.61 16.02 -15.19
C TRP A 153 7.04 14.75 -15.92
N MET A 154 6.08 13.92 -16.37
CA MET A 154 6.34 12.67 -17.10
C MET A 154 6.98 12.89 -18.47
N LYS A 155 6.75 14.05 -19.11
CA LYS A 155 7.31 14.41 -20.43
C LYS A 155 8.84 14.43 -20.47
N ARG A 156 9.50 14.35 -19.31
CA ARG A 156 10.95 14.32 -19.16
C ARG A 156 11.56 12.97 -19.53
N PHE A 157 10.81 11.88 -19.42
CA PHE A 157 11.35 10.53 -19.57
C PHE A 157 11.28 9.97 -21.00
N GLY A 158 10.80 10.76 -21.96
CA GLY A 158 10.71 10.33 -23.36
C GLY A 158 9.86 9.07 -23.49
N GLU A 159 10.44 8.02 -24.08
CA GLU A 159 9.84 6.68 -24.08
C GLU A 159 10.03 6.00 -22.72
N TYR A 160 8.92 5.73 -22.04
CA TYR A 160 8.91 5.06 -20.74
C TYR A 160 7.83 3.99 -20.68
N SER A 161 8.02 3.01 -19.80
CA SER A 161 7.00 2.04 -19.42
C SER A 161 6.59 2.38 -18.02
N ASP A 162 5.29 2.40 -17.75
CA ASP A 162 4.79 2.69 -16.42
C ASP A 162 4.22 1.48 -15.71
N ALA A 163 4.33 1.53 -14.39
CA ALA A 163 3.76 0.54 -13.52
C ALA A 163 3.20 1.19 -12.25
N PHE A 164 2.28 0.49 -11.61
CA PHE A 164 1.71 0.91 -10.33
C PHE A 164 1.90 -0.18 -9.28
N ALA A 165 2.46 0.18 -8.13
CA ALA A 165 2.57 -0.71 -6.97
C ALA A 165 1.44 -0.44 -5.98
N SER A 166 0.51 -1.38 -5.84
CA SER A 166 -0.60 -1.30 -4.88
C SER A 166 -1.26 -2.66 -4.68
N GLY A 167 -1.76 -2.95 -3.47
CA GLY A 167 -2.57 -4.15 -3.20
C GLY A 167 -3.79 -4.25 -4.13
N TRP A 168 -4.36 -3.11 -4.54
CA TRP A 168 -5.50 -3.04 -5.45
C TRP A 168 -5.17 -3.51 -6.89
N MET A 169 -3.89 -3.68 -7.24
CA MET A 169 -3.49 -4.24 -8.53
C MET A 169 -3.83 -5.73 -8.69
N MET A 170 -4.26 -6.39 -7.61
CA MET A 170 -4.80 -7.75 -7.66
C MET A 170 -6.09 -7.82 -8.49
N LEU A 171 -6.90 -6.75 -8.49
CA LEU A 171 -8.16 -6.71 -9.21
C LEU A 171 -7.97 -6.28 -10.66
N ARG A 172 -8.40 -7.13 -11.61
CA ARG A 172 -8.34 -6.84 -13.05
C ARG A 172 -8.99 -5.51 -13.43
N GLY A 173 -10.13 -5.19 -12.80
CA GLY A 173 -10.86 -3.93 -13.03
C GLY A 173 -10.04 -2.70 -12.68
N THR A 174 -9.37 -2.71 -11.53
CA THR A 174 -8.54 -1.60 -11.07
C THR A 174 -7.32 -1.41 -11.96
N ARG A 175 -6.63 -2.50 -12.33
CA ARG A 175 -5.49 -2.44 -13.25
C ARG A 175 -5.89 -1.82 -14.59
N ARG A 176 -7.04 -2.21 -15.15
CA ARG A 176 -7.56 -1.67 -16.42
C ARG A 176 -7.90 -0.18 -16.31
N ARG A 177 -8.55 0.26 -15.22
CA ARG A 177 -8.93 1.67 -15.01
C ARG A 177 -7.72 2.60 -14.86
N ARG A 178 -6.63 2.12 -14.25
CA ARG A 178 -5.40 2.91 -14.09
C ARG A 178 -4.61 3.09 -15.39
N GLY A 179 -4.82 2.22 -16.38
CA GLY A 179 -4.23 2.38 -17.72
C GLY A 179 -2.70 2.25 -17.78
N VAL A 180 -2.08 1.64 -16.78
CA VAL A 180 -0.62 1.40 -16.72
C VAL A 180 -0.23 0.11 -17.46
N ASP A 181 1.01 0.06 -17.99
CA ASP A 181 1.53 -1.13 -18.67
C ASP A 181 1.56 -2.35 -17.71
N ARG A 182 1.99 -2.13 -16.47
CA ARG A 182 2.17 -3.19 -15.47
C ARG A 182 1.60 -2.83 -14.09
N GLY A 183 1.11 -3.84 -13.37
CA GLY A 183 0.66 -3.72 -11.99
C GLY A 183 1.46 -4.65 -11.10
N PHE A 184 1.96 -4.14 -9.97
CA PHE A 184 2.64 -4.93 -8.94
C PHE A 184 1.80 -4.93 -7.67
N VAL A 185 1.43 -6.13 -7.23
CA VAL A 185 0.57 -6.31 -6.04
C VAL A 185 1.43 -6.18 -4.79
N LEU A 186 1.59 -4.95 -4.31
CA LEU A 186 2.37 -4.62 -3.12
C LEU A 186 1.54 -3.70 -2.22
N SER A 187 1.25 -4.15 -0.99
CA SER A 187 0.48 -3.40 -0.01
C SER A 187 1.24 -3.28 1.30
N ASP A 188 1.11 -2.13 1.98
CA ASP A 188 1.63 -1.94 3.33
C ASP A 188 0.60 -2.29 4.42
N HIS A 189 -0.52 -2.90 4.01
CA HIS A 189 -1.59 -3.39 4.86
C HIS A 189 -1.61 -4.92 4.88
N ALA A 190 -2.13 -5.50 5.95
CA ALA A 190 -2.35 -6.93 6.08
C ALA A 190 -3.37 -7.41 5.04
N ASP A 191 -3.09 -8.57 4.44
CA ASP A 191 -4.08 -9.30 3.66
C ASP A 191 -5.04 -10.06 4.57
N TRP A 192 -6.00 -10.78 3.97
CA TRP A 192 -6.97 -11.54 4.73
C TRP A 192 -6.32 -12.54 5.72
N PRO A 193 -5.36 -13.40 5.32
CA PRO A 193 -4.63 -14.24 6.28
C PRO A 193 -3.91 -13.44 7.37
N GLY A 194 -3.25 -12.33 7.03
CA GLY A 194 -2.54 -11.50 8.00
C GLY A 194 -3.47 -10.82 9.01
N LEU A 195 -4.64 -10.35 8.58
CA LEU A 195 -5.67 -9.80 9.46
C LEU A 195 -6.13 -10.85 10.48
N LEU A 196 -6.49 -12.05 10.00
CA LEU A 196 -6.94 -13.14 10.87
C LEU A 196 -5.85 -13.60 11.84
N TRP A 197 -4.62 -13.74 11.35
CA TRP A 197 -3.47 -14.09 12.20
C TRP A 197 -3.26 -13.04 13.29
N ALA A 198 -3.27 -11.75 12.97
CA ALA A 198 -3.06 -10.70 13.95
C ALA A 198 -4.14 -10.72 15.04
N ILE A 199 -5.41 -10.86 14.65
CA ILE A 199 -6.55 -10.99 15.58
C ILE A 199 -6.36 -12.21 16.50
N GLU A 200 -6.01 -13.36 15.95
CA GLU A 200 -5.78 -14.58 16.73
C GLU A 200 -4.66 -14.39 17.76
N GLN A 201 -3.55 -13.75 17.38
CA GLN A 201 -2.41 -13.56 18.28
C GLN A 201 -2.73 -12.64 19.46
N THR A 202 -3.63 -11.66 19.32
CA THR A 202 -4.07 -10.82 20.44
C THR A 202 -4.87 -11.62 21.47
N GLY A 203 -5.58 -12.66 21.00
CA GLY A 203 -6.55 -13.43 21.77
C GLY A 203 -7.65 -12.59 22.39
N ALA A 204 -7.98 -11.47 21.76
CA ALA A 204 -9.13 -10.66 22.11
C ALA A 204 -10.43 -11.44 21.91
N GLU A 205 -11.35 -11.29 22.87
CA GLU A 205 -12.71 -11.84 22.75
C GLU A 205 -13.62 -10.87 21.98
N ARG A 206 -13.29 -9.57 22.02
CA ARG A 206 -13.99 -8.51 21.29
C ARG A 206 -13.11 -7.90 20.19
N VAL A 207 -13.68 -7.75 19.00
CA VAL A 207 -13.00 -7.15 17.84
C VAL A 207 -13.82 -6.02 17.22
N MET A 208 -13.26 -4.82 17.16
CA MET A 208 -13.87 -3.67 16.50
C MET A 208 -13.19 -3.45 15.15
N VAL A 209 -13.94 -3.59 14.06
CA VAL A 209 -13.40 -3.53 12.70
C VAL A 209 -13.72 -2.17 12.08
N THR A 210 -12.71 -1.53 11.49
CA THR A 210 -12.83 -0.23 10.82
C THR A 210 -12.09 -0.25 9.46
N HIS A 211 -12.32 0.76 8.62
CA HIS A 211 -11.80 0.90 7.24
C HIS A 211 -12.10 -0.28 6.29
N GLY A 212 -12.12 -0.06 4.98
CA GLY A 212 -12.24 -1.12 3.98
C GLY A 212 -13.50 -2.02 4.08
N SER A 213 -13.31 -3.34 4.03
CA SER A 213 -14.39 -4.35 3.90
C SER A 213 -14.95 -4.85 5.24
N VAL A 214 -15.40 -3.91 6.07
CA VAL A 214 -15.81 -4.14 7.47
C VAL A 214 -16.83 -5.27 7.62
N GLY A 215 -17.93 -5.25 6.87
CA GLY A 215 -19.05 -6.17 7.07
C GLY A 215 -18.68 -7.64 6.85
N ILE A 216 -17.78 -7.93 5.89
CA ILE A 216 -17.35 -9.30 5.59
C ILE A 216 -16.47 -9.85 6.70
N LEU A 217 -15.50 -9.06 7.17
CA LEU A 217 -14.63 -9.49 8.27
C LEU A 217 -15.41 -9.65 9.57
N VAL A 218 -16.29 -8.71 9.92
CA VAL A 218 -17.16 -8.81 11.11
C VAL A 218 -18.00 -10.09 11.09
N ARG A 219 -18.65 -10.38 9.96
CA ARG A 219 -19.44 -11.60 9.81
C ARG A 219 -18.59 -12.85 10.04
N TYR A 220 -17.42 -12.94 9.42
CA TYR A 220 -16.53 -14.08 9.55
C TYR A 220 -16.06 -14.29 11.00
N LEU A 221 -15.67 -13.22 11.69
CA LEU A 221 -15.24 -13.29 13.10
C LEU A 221 -16.37 -13.75 14.04
N ARG A 222 -17.62 -13.31 13.80
CA ARG A 222 -18.78 -13.81 14.53
C ARG A 222 -19.04 -15.30 14.31
N GLU A 223 -18.84 -15.79 13.09
CA GLU A 223 -18.93 -17.22 12.78
C GLU A 223 -17.86 -18.04 13.52
N LEU A 224 -16.72 -17.43 13.86
CA LEU A 224 -15.68 -18.01 14.74
C LEU A 224 -15.98 -17.88 16.24
N GLY A 225 -17.10 -17.25 16.62
CA GLY A 225 -17.52 -17.10 18.01
C GLY A 225 -17.00 -15.85 18.73
N LEU A 226 -16.38 -14.90 18.01
CA LEU A 226 -15.90 -13.63 18.59
C LEU A 226 -17.02 -12.59 18.67
N ASP A 227 -16.94 -11.70 19.67
CA ASP A 227 -17.76 -10.48 19.75
C ASP A 227 -17.22 -9.42 18.78
N ALA A 228 -17.55 -9.56 17.50
CA ALA A 228 -17.09 -8.63 16.47
C ALA A 228 -18.17 -7.60 16.07
N GLN A 229 -17.76 -6.35 15.85
CA GLN A 229 -18.65 -5.29 15.37
C GLN A 229 -17.91 -4.27 14.49
N GLY A 230 -18.66 -3.59 13.62
CA GLY A 230 -18.13 -2.47 12.84
C GLY A 230 -18.00 -1.22 13.70
N PHE A 231 -16.94 -0.44 13.47
CA PHE A 231 -16.71 0.84 14.11
C PHE A 231 -16.57 1.93 13.05
N SER A 232 -17.48 2.90 13.10
CA SER A 232 -17.44 4.09 12.24
C SER A 232 -16.70 5.19 12.99
N THR A 233 -15.55 5.62 12.48
CA THR A 233 -14.84 6.81 12.97
C THR A 233 -15.48 8.06 12.39
N GLU A 234 -15.75 9.08 13.20
CA GLU A 234 -16.25 10.39 12.73
C GLU A 234 -15.15 11.24 12.03
N TYR A 235 -13.90 10.76 12.02
CA TYR A 235 -12.75 11.38 11.38
C TYR A 235 -12.08 10.34 10.47
N GLY A 236 -12.19 10.45 9.13
CA GLY A 236 -11.51 9.50 8.25
C GLY A 236 -11.90 9.41 6.77
N ASP A 237 -12.38 10.49 6.13
CA ASP A 237 -12.53 10.55 4.66
C ASP A 237 -11.28 11.13 3.96
N GLU A 238 -10.11 11.11 4.59
CA GLU A 238 -8.87 11.53 3.93
C GLU A 238 -8.17 10.33 3.28
N GLU A 239 -8.50 10.17 1.98
CA GLU A 239 -7.76 9.46 0.93
C GLU A 239 -7.65 7.93 0.97
N ASP A 240 -8.77 7.25 1.21
CA ASP A 240 -9.05 6.04 0.43
C ASP A 240 -9.77 6.46 -0.85
N SER A 241 -9.02 6.78 -1.92
CA SER A 241 -9.60 6.88 -3.26
C SER A 241 -10.02 5.47 -3.71
N ASN A 242 -11.07 4.97 -3.10
CA ASN A 242 -11.73 3.73 -3.43
C ASN A 242 -12.49 3.97 -4.75
N PRO A 243 -12.04 3.44 -5.91
CA PRO A 243 -12.76 3.64 -7.16
C PRO A 243 -14.04 2.79 -7.21
N THR A 244 -14.43 2.14 -6.11
CA THR A 244 -15.64 1.32 -6.00
C THR A 244 -16.73 1.93 -5.12
N ALA A 245 -16.53 3.10 -4.51
CA ALA A 245 -17.59 3.83 -3.81
C ALA A 245 -18.35 4.77 -4.76
N ALA A 246 -19.02 4.18 -5.74
CA ALA A 246 -20.13 4.84 -6.42
C ALA A 246 -21.26 3.80 -6.47
N GLU A 247 -22.01 3.71 -5.38
CA GLU A 247 -23.31 3.04 -5.41
C GLU A 247 -24.29 3.93 -6.20
N PRO A 248 -25.16 3.35 -7.03
CA PRO A 248 -26.16 4.10 -7.76
C PRO A 248 -27.25 4.59 -6.80
N GLU A 249 -27.53 5.89 -6.82
CA GLU A 249 -28.73 6.46 -6.18
C GLU A 249 -29.96 5.70 -6.65
N ALA A 250 -30.65 5.06 -5.70
CA ALA A 250 -31.98 4.52 -5.93
C ALA A 250 -32.94 5.69 -6.16
N THR A 251 -33.32 5.91 -7.43
CA THR A 251 -34.42 6.80 -7.79
C THR A 251 -35.72 6.29 -7.16
N THR A 252 -36.15 6.93 -6.07
CA THR A 252 -37.53 6.83 -5.60
C THR A 252 -38.43 7.52 -6.62
N ALA A 253 -39.09 6.73 -7.47
CA ALA A 253 -40.21 7.19 -8.27
C ALA A 253 -41.34 7.59 -7.31
N GLY A 254 -41.68 8.87 -7.29
CA GLY A 254 -42.83 9.38 -6.57
C GLY A 254 -44.12 8.84 -7.19
N GLU A 255 -44.92 8.18 -6.35
CA GLU A 255 -46.32 7.92 -6.63
C GLU A 255 -47.06 9.25 -6.68
N ALA A 256 -47.56 9.61 -7.86
CA ALA A 256 -48.57 10.64 -8.01
C ALA A 256 -49.94 10.04 -7.68
N GLN A 257 -50.54 10.48 -6.58
CA GLN A 257 -51.97 10.29 -6.34
C GLN A 257 -52.75 11.39 -7.08
N SER A 258 -53.70 10.95 -7.89
CA SER A 258 -54.99 11.60 -8.14
C SER A 258 -56.07 10.68 -7.60
#